data_AF-A0A321LKD2-F1
#
_entry.id   AF-A0A321LKD2-F1
#
_cell.length_a   1.000
_cell.length_b   1.000
_cell.length_c   1.000
_cell.angle_alpha   90.00
_cell.angle_beta   90.00
_cell.angle_gamma   90.00
#
_symmetry.space_group_name_H-M   'P 1'
#
loop_
_entity.id
_entity.type
_entity.pdbx_description
1 polymer ?
#
loop_
_entity_poly.entity_id
_entity_poly.type
_entity_poly.pdbx_seq_one_letter_code
_entity_poly.pdbx_strand_id
1 'polypeptide(L)'
;MKHGLNAIRHVDASGRQPHNRSVIKAKHVCCNAAVAGLLMLALCACGGAPPPSAAAKPGIQILSETTDQSGRCIVSIKLEGAVSEAQAGAAAESVINSRRSRCPSITVKSYIGSPDETPYMVSSLEGTGIKHQLGHQSQQQRIPTH
;
A
#
# COMPACT_ATOMS: atom_id res chain seq x y z
N MET A 1 24.11 74.49 -15.75
CA MET A 1 24.43 73.49 -16.78
C MET A 1 23.17 72.69 -17.08
N LYS A 2 23.03 72.26 -18.34
CA LYS A 2 21.77 72.08 -19.08
C LYS A 2 20.87 70.92 -18.60
N HIS A 3 19.56 71.18 -18.73
CA HIS A 3 18.43 70.27 -18.61
C HIS A 3 18.49 69.08 -19.58
N GLY A 4 17.82 67.98 -19.21
CA GLY A 4 17.49 66.88 -20.12
C GLY A 4 16.39 65.96 -19.56
N LEU A 5 15.15 66.44 -19.50
CA LEU A 5 13.94 65.61 -19.51
C LEU A 5 13.67 65.17 -20.96
N ASN A 6 13.35 63.89 -21.18
CA ASN A 6 12.52 63.36 -22.28
C ASN A 6 12.50 61.83 -22.19
N ALA A 7 11.48 61.07 -22.56
CA ALA A 7 10.04 61.24 -22.70
C ALA A 7 9.52 59.81 -22.93
N ILE A 8 8.37 59.48 -22.34
CA ILE A 8 7.66 58.22 -22.53
C ILE A 8 6.95 58.23 -23.91
N ARG A 9 6.67 57.02 -24.42
CA ARG A 9 5.73 56.61 -25.51
C ARG A 9 6.49 56.15 -26.76
N HIS A 10 6.10 55.11 -27.50
CA HIS A 10 4.75 54.66 -27.82
C HIS A 10 4.77 53.16 -28.19
N VAL A 11 3.69 52.46 -27.85
CA VAL A 11 3.30 51.15 -28.43
C VAL A 11 2.88 51.37 -29.88
N ASP A 12 3.29 50.48 -30.78
CA ASP A 12 2.48 50.15 -31.94
C ASP A 12 2.61 48.67 -32.32
N ALA A 13 1.47 48.13 -32.75
CA ALA A 13 1.21 46.72 -32.95
C ALA A 13 1.26 46.35 -34.43
N SER A 14 1.32 45.03 -34.66
CA SER A 14 0.73 44.34 -35.80
C SER A 14 1.49 44.36 -37.13
N GLY A 15 1.81 43.16 -37.61
CA GLY A 15 1.68 42.88 -39.04
C GLY A 15 2.66 41.87 -39.64
N ARG A 16 2.11 40.65 -39.88
CA ARG A 16 2.40 39.74 -41.02
C ARG A 16 3.54 38.71 -40.90
N GLN A 17 3.12 37.46 -40.67
CA GLN A 17 3.58 36.26 -41.40
C GLN A 17 3.32 36.40 -42.93
N PRO A 18 3.88 35.60 -43.88
CA PRO A 18 4.15 34.15 -43.78
C PRO A 18 5.33 33.56 -44.63
N HIS A 19 5.43 32.22 -44.62
CA HIS A 19 6.09 31.27 -45.57
C HIS A 19 7.62 31.04 -45.45
N ASN A 20 8.07 29.86 -44.96
CA ASN A 20 8.11 28.54 -45.61
C ASN A 20 9.27 28.37 -46.63
N ARG A 21 10.33 27.65 -46.21
CA ARG A 21 11.08 26.61 -46.95
C ARG A 21 12.19 26.07 -46.03
N SER A 22 12.05 24.86 -45.48
CA SER A 22 12.65 23.61 -45.99
C SER A 22 14.18 23.73 -46.12
N VAL A 23 15.05 22.93 -45.51
CA VAL A 23 15.13 21.46 -45.49
C VAL A 23 16.14 21.08 -44.39
N ILE A 24 15.78 20.24 -43.43
CA ILE A 24 16.73 19.65 -42.47
C ILE A 24 17.28 18.37 -43.11
N LYS A 25 18.56 18.39 -43.54
CA LYS A 25 19.29 17.19 -43.96
C LYS A 25 19.71 16.41 -42.72
N ALA A 26 19.25 15.16 -42.66
CA ALA A 26 19.58 14.16 -41.67
C ALA A 26 21.09 13.92 -41.54
N LYS A 27 21.57 13.77 -40.31
CA LYS A 27 22.84 13.08 -40.00
C LYS A 27 22.62 12.11 -38.83
N HIS A 28 22.58 10.84 -39.19
CA HIS A 28 23.08 9.68 -38.45
C HIS A 28 23.03 9.73 -36.91
N VAL A 29 21.98 9.14 -36.33
CA VAL A 29 22.06 8.43 -35.04
C VAL A 29 21.21 7.16 -35.12
N CYS A 30 21.55 6.27 -36.07
CA CYS A 30 20.98 4.92 -36.11
C CYS A 30 21.88 4.01 -35.29
N CYS A 31 21.75 3.99 -33.95
CA CYS A 31 22.30 2.89 -33.12
C CYS A 31 21.84 2.83 -31.65
N ASN A 32 20.92 3.67 -31.15
CA ASN A 32 20.50 3.60 -29.74
C ASN A 32 19.03 3.25 -29.50
N ALA A 33 18.20 3.09 -30.54
CA ALA A 33 16.77 2.79 -30.37
C ALA A 33 16.47 1.28 -30.24
N ALA A 34 17.36 0.39 -30.68
CA ALA A 34 17.10 -1.05 -30.71
C ALA A 34 17.18 -1.72 -29.32
N VAL A 35 18.02 -1.17 -28.42
CA VAL A 35 18.19 -1.75 -27.07
C VAL A 35 17.00 -1.43 -26.15
N ALA A 36 16.35 -0.29 -26.35
CA ALA A 36 15.19 0.12 -25.55
C ALA A 36 13.93 -0.72 -25.85
N GLY A 37 13.76 -1.17 -27.10
CA GLY A 37 12.60 -2.00 -27.50
C GLY A 37 12.64 -3.42 -26.91
N LEU A 38 13.84 -4.01 -26.78
CA LEU A 38 13.99 -5.37 -26.27
C LEU A 38 13.74 -5.47 -24.76
N LEU A 39 13.99 -4.39 -24.00
CA LEU A 39 13.75 -4.34 -22.55
C LEU A 39 12.27 -4.16 -22.19
N MET A 40 11.47 -3.51 -23.05
CA MET A 40 10.03 -3.36 -22.82
C MET A 40 9.25 -4.67 -23.07
N LEU A 41 9.74 -5.56 -23.94
CA LEU A 41 9.11 -6.87 -24.18
C LEU A 41 9.37 -7.88 -23.05
N ALA A 42 10.42 -7.69 -22.24
CA ALA A 42 10.70 -8.54 -21.08
C ALA A 42 9.75 -8.29 -19.89
N LEU A 43 9.07 -7.13 -19.84
CA LEU A 43 8.12 -6.78 -18.77
C LEU A 43 6.69 -7.30 -19.02
N CYS A 44 6.33 -7.59 -20.27
CA CYS A 44 5.01 -8.14 -20.61
C CYS A 44 4.93 -9.67 -20.50
N ALA A 45 6.06 -10.36 -20.26
CA ALA A 45 6.11 -11.82 -20.08
C ALA A 45 5.94 -12.28 -18.62
N CYS A 46 5.52 -11.40 -17.70
CA CYS A 46 4.99 -11.82 -16.39
C CYS A 46 3.52 -12.24 -16.57
N GLY A 47 3.32 -13.26 -17.40
CA GLY A 47 2.03 -13.83 -17.75
C GLY A 47 1.41 -14.52 -16.54
N GLY A 48 0.44 -13.85 -15.93
CA GLY A 48 -0.69 -14.49 -15.25
C GLY A 48 -0.31 -15.38 -14.07
N ALA A 49 0.29 -14.81 -13.02
CA ALA A 49 -0.07 -15.31 -11.70
C ALA A 49 -1.61 -15.17 -11.61
N PRO A 50 -2.37 -16.25 -11.32
CA PRO A 50 -3.80 -16.11 -11.12
C PRO A 50 -4.02 -14.98 -10.11
N PRO A 51 -5.03 -14.10 -10.33
CA PRO A 51 -5.34 -13.08 -9.33
C PRO A 51 -5.43 -13.80 -7.99
N PRO A 52 -4.78 -13.31 -6.92
CA PRO A 52 -4.77 -14.00 -5.65
C PRO A 52 -6.21 -14.29 -5.32
N SER A 53 -6.56 -15.58 -5.29
CA SER A 53 -7.93 -16.00 -5.07
C SER A 53 -8.31 -15.38 -3.74
N ALA A 54 -9.23 -14.41 -3.76
CA ALA A 54 -9.60 -13.69 -2.56
C ALA A 54 -10.16 -14.73 -1.60
N ALA A 55 -9.34 -15.16 -0.64
CA ALA A 55 -9.77 -16.07 0.39
C ALA A 55 -11.02 -15.43 1.00
N ALA A 56 -12.10 -16.19 1.09
CA ALA A 56 -13.34 -15.72 1.68
C ALA A 56 -12.99 -15.02 2.99
N LYS A 57 -13.31 -13.72 3.06
CA LYS A 57 -12.92 -12.89 4.19
C LYS A 57 -13.65 -13.49 5.40
N PRO A 58 -12.95 -13.99 6.43
CA PRO A 58 -13.64 -14.52 7.60
C PRO A 58 -14.55 -13.43 8.17
N GLY A 59 -15.73 -13.80 8.62
CA GLY A 59 -16.60 -12.87 9.34
C GLY A 59 -15.85 -12.35 10.56
N ILE A 60 -15.67 -11.03 10.67
CA ILE A 60 -14.99 -10.39 11.81
C ILE A 60 -16.04 -9.69 12.63
N GLN A 61 -16.23 -10.13 13.88
CA GLN A 61 -17.04 -9.44 14.87
C GLN A 61 -16.12 -8.80 15.91
N ILE A 62 -16.24 -7.50 16.14
CA ILE A 62 -15.51 -6.83 17.22
C ILE A 62 -16.27 -7.07 18.52
N LEU A 63 -15.63 -7.71 19.49
CA LEU A 63 -16.20 -8.04 20.80
C LEU A 63 -16.01 -6.89 21.79
N SER A 64 -14.80 -6.35 21.82
CA SER A 64 -14.47 -5.21 22.66
C SER A 64 -13.33 -4.40 22.06
N GLU A 65 -13.35 -3.10 22.33
CA GLU A 65 -12.28 -2.17 22.00
C GLU A 65 -12.06 -1.30 23.23
N THR A 66 -10.82 -1.25 23.72
CA THR A 66 -10.45 -0.46 24.89
C THR A 66 -9.17 0.29 24.58
N THR A 67 -9.15 1.57 24.92
CA THR A 67 -7.96 2.42 24.78
C THR A 67 -7.51 2.83 26.16
N ASP A 68 -6.24 2.61 26.49
CA ASP A 68 -5.68 3.06 27.75
C ASP A 68 -5.26 4.54 27.70
N GLN A 69 -4.92 5.11 28.87
CA GLN A 69 -4.50 6.52 28.98
C GLN A 69 -3.20 6.81 28.23
N SER A 70 -2.39 5.79 27.93
CA SER A 70 -1.20 5.87 27.08
C SER A 70 -1.50 5.82 25.58
N GLY A 71 -2.77 5.72 25.19
CA GLY A 71 -3.20 5.63 23.79
C GLY A 71 -2.99 4.26 23.16
N ARG A 72 -2.67 3.23 23.94
CA ARG A 72 -2.58 1.85 23.45
C ARG A 72 -3.98 1.25 23.41
N CYS A 73 -4.29 0.64 22.27
CA CYS A 73 -5.59 0.07 21.99
C CYS A 73 -5.54 -1.44 22.05
N ILE A 74 -6.46 -2.04 22.80
CA ILE A 74 -6.67 -3.48 22.87
C ILE A 74 -8.00 -3.76 22.20
N VAL A 75 -7.98 -4.59 21.16
CA VAL A 75 -9.17 -4.95 20.39
C VAL A 75 -9.34 -6.46 20.45
N SER A 76 -10.49 -6.92 20.92
CA SER A 76 -10.86 -8.33 20.88
C SER A 76 -11.80 -8.58 19.72
N ILE A 77 -11.48 -9.54 18.87
CA ILE A 77 -12.28 -9.90 17.69
C ILE A 77 -12.64 -11.39 17.71
N LYS A 78 -13.86 -11.71 17.34
CA LYS A 78 -14.30 -13.07 17.05
C LYS A 78 -14.24 -13.29 15.55
N LEU A 79 -13.66 -14.41 15.17
CA LEU A 79 -13.57 -14.87 13.79
C LEU A 79 -14.61 -15.97 13.59
N GLU A 80 -15.44 -15.83 12.57
CA GLU A 80 -16.51 -16.78 12.27
C GLU A 80 -16.07 -17.81 11.21
N GLY A 81 -16.44 -19.07 11.43
CA GLY A 81 -16.20 -20.18 10.51
C GLY A 81 -14.86 -20.90 10.71
N ALA A 82 -14.50 -21.73 9.74
CA ALA A 82 -13.19 -22.37 9.70
C ALA A 82 -12.14 -21.34 9.27
N VAL A 83 -11.20 -21.02 10.18
CA VAL A 83 -10.22 -19.95 9.97
C VAL A 83 -8.82 -20.52 10.04
N SER A 84 -8.06 -20.33 8.97
CA SER A 84 -6.62 -20.61 8.92
C SER A 84 -5.81 -19.53 9.63
N GLU A 85 -4.57 -19.84 10.02
CA GLU A 85 -3.62 -18.86 10.55
C GLU A 85 -3.48 -17.63 9.64
N ALA A 86 -3.34 -17.82 8.33
CA ALA A 86 -3.23 -16.72 7.38
C ALA A 86 -4.47 -15.82 7.36
N GLN A 87 -5.66 -16.41 7.47
CA GLN A 87 -6.92 -15.65 7.53
C GLN A 87 -7.07 -14.88 8.84
N ALA A 88 -6.66 -15.48 9.98
CA ALA A 88 -6.63 -14.78 11.26
C ALA A 88 -5.63 -13.61 11.23
N GLY A 89 -4.44 -13.83 10.65
CA GLY A 89 -3.43 -12.82 10.37
C GLY A 89 -4.00 -11.64 9.61
N ALA A 90 -4.54 -11.89 8.42
CA ALA A 90 -5.13 -10.87 7.57
C ALA A 90 -6.30 -10.11 8.25
N ALA A 91 -7.11 -10.80 9.04
CA ALA A 91 -8.18 -10.16 9.81
C ALA A 91 -7.62 -9.19 10.86
N ALA A 92 -6.61 -9.61 11.62
CA ALA A 92 -5.96 -8.78 12.62
C ALA A 92 -5.24 -7.57 11.98
N GLU A 93 -4.53 -7.78 10.87
CA GLU A 93 -3.89 -6.70 10.11
C GLU A 93 -4.91 -5.68 9.61
N SER A 94 -6.06 -6.14 9.09
CA SER A 94 -7.14 -5.25 8.66
C SER A 94 -7.66 -4.39 9.82
N VAL A 95 -7.79 -4.97 11.01
CA VAL A 95 -8.24 -4.27 12.24
C VAL A 95 -7.19 -3.25 12.71
N ILE A 96 -5.90 -3.62 12.66
CA ILE A 96 -4.78 -2.75 13.01
C ILE A 96 -4.70 -1.57 12.04
N ASN A 97 -4.74 -1.83 10.73
CA ASN A 97 -4.61 -0.79 9.71
C ASN A 97 -5.74 0.24 9.79
N SER A 98 -6.96 -0.17 10.13
CA SER A 98 -8.07 0.78 10.31
C SER A 98 -7.96 1.64 11.58
N ARG A 99 -7.07 1.27 12.50
CA ARG A 99 -6.90 1.89 13.84
C ARG A 99 -5.57 2.62 14.00
N ARG A 100 -4.61 2.36 13.12
CA ARG A 100 -3.24 2.86 13.22
C ARG A 100 -3.11 4.38 13.25
N SER A 101 -4.08 5.10 12.68
CA SER A 101 -4.12 6.57 12.72
C SER A 101 -4.53 7.12 14.09
N ARG A 102 -5.28 6.35 14.90
CA ARG A 102 -5.79 6.77 16.22
C ARG A 102 -5.04 6.17 17.40
N CYS A 103 -4.37 5.04 17.19
CA CYS A 103 -3.69 4.28 18.25
C CYS A 103 -2.23 4.04 17.84
N PRO A 104 -1.23 4.64 18.53
CA PRO A 104 0.19 4.39 18.24
C PRO A 104 0.63 2.95 18.52
N SER A 105 -0.05 2.25 19.43
CA SER A 105 0.15 0.84 19.72
C SER A 105 -1.19 0.13 19.75
N ILE A 106 -1.31 -1.01 19.06
CA ILE A 106 -2.54 -1.77 18.93
C ILE A 106 -2.23 -3.24 19.19
N THR A 107 -3.01 -3.87 20.06
CA THR A 107 -3.00 -5.31 20.27
C THR A 107 -4.36 -5.88 19.90
N VAL A 108 -4.41 -6.76 18.91
CA VAL A 108 -5.61 -7.47 18.49
C VAL A 108 -5.58 -8.89 19.03
N LYS A 109 -6.57 -9.26 19.83
CA LYS A 109 -6.79 -10.63 20.31
C LYS A 109 -7.89 -11.26 19.47
N SER A 110 -7.56 -12.34 18.76
CA SER A 110 -8.47 -13.02 17.85
C SER A 110 -8.94 -14.34 18.46
N TYR A 111 -10.25 -14.61 18.41
CA TYR A 111 -10.90 -15.78 18.99
C TYR A 111 -11.65 -16.57 17.91
N ILE A 112 -11.47 -17.88 17.85
CA ILE A 112 -12.27 -18.81 17.01
C ILE A 112 -13.20 -19.57 17.96
N GLY A 113 -14.19 -18.88 18.54
CA GLY A 113 -15.00 -19.45 19.61
C GLY A 113 -15.51 -18.43 20.61
N SER A 114 -15.39 -18.74 21.90
CA SER A 114 -15.81 -17.85 22.99
C SER A 114 -14.70 -16.84 23.33
N PRO A 115 -15.03 -15.56 23.62
CA PRO A 115 -14.05 -14.59 24.15
C PRO A 115 -13.43 -14.99 25.49
N ASP A 116 -14.09 -15.89 26.24
CA ASP A 116 -13.62 -16.35 27.55
C ASP A 116 -12.47 -17.38 27.44
N GLU A 117 -12.22 -17.87 26.24
CA GLU A 117 -11.15 -18.84 25.97
C GLU A 117 -9.78 -18.15 25.75
N THR A 118 -8.73 -18.95 25.57
CA THR A 118 -7.42 -18.41 25.19
C THR A 118 -7.50 -17.88 23.75
N PRO A 119 -6.99 -16.66 23.46
CA PRO A 119 -7.01 -16.14 22.09
C PRO A 119 -6.26 -17.09 21.15
N TYR A 120 -6.88 -17.38 20.02
CA TYR A 120 -6.30 -18.18 18.94
C TYR A 120 -5.04 -17.53 18.38
N MET A 121 -5.04 -16.20 18.26
CA MET A 121 -3.90 -15.41 17.81
C MET A 121 -3.92 -14.02 18.46
N VAL A 122 -2.75 -13.54 18.87
CA VAL A 122 -2.52 -12.17 19.34
C VAL A 122 -1.64 -11.47 18.32
N SER A 123 -2.07 -10.33 17.81
CA SER A 123 -1.29 -9.50 16.89
C SER A 123 -1.01 -8.15 17.49
N SER A 124 0.25 -7.72 17.53
CA SER A 124 0.66 -6.43 18.05
C SER A 124 1.29 -5.57 16.95
N LEU A 125 0.94 -4.28 16.95
CA LEU A 125 1.67 -3.26 16.20
C LEU A 125 2.86 -2.80 17.05
N GLU A 126 4.07 -3.16 16.63
CA GLU A 126 5.33 -2.76 17.25
C GLU A 126 6.15 -1.90 16.28
N GLY A 127 6.18 -0.59 16.54
CA GLY A 127 6.82 0.37 15.65
C GLY A 127 6.15 0.40 14.28
N THR A 128 6.87 -0.04 13.25
CA THR A 128 6.35 -0.06 11.87
C THR A 128 5.74 -1.39 11.46
N GLY A 129 6.06 -2.48 12.16
CA GLY A 129 5.69 -3.85 11.81
C GLY A 129 4.56 -4.42 12.67
N ILE A 130 3.87 -5.42 12.12
CA ILE A 130 2.86 -6.20 12.84
C ILE A 130 3.50 -7.56 13.18
N LYS A 131 3.43 -7.94 14.46
CA LYS A 131 3.87 -9.25 14.94
C LYS A 131 2.66 -10.10 15.25
N HIS A 132 2.69 -11.35 14.79
CA HIS A 132 1.65 -12.34 15.07
C HIS A 132 2.20 -13.40 16.02
N GLN A 133 1.47 -13.66 17.09
CA GLN A 133 1.74 -14.74 18.03
C GLN A 133 0.53 -15.66 18.09
N LEU A 134 0.72 -16.90 17.66
CA LEU A 134 -0.28 -17.95 17.81
C LEU A 134 -0.49 -18.30 19.29
N GLY A 135 -1.73 -18.50 19.68
CA GLY A 135 -2.09 -19.05 20.98
C GLY A 135 -1.61 -20.49 21.13
N HIS A 136 -1.61 -21.01 22.37
CA HIS A 136 -1.13 -22.37 22.64
C HIS A 136 -1.97 -23.45 21.93
N GLN A 137 -3.25 -23.17 21.64
CA GLN A 137 -4.14 -24.11 20.96
C GLN A 137 -3.86 -24.26 19.46
N SER A 138 -3.27 -23.26 18.81
CA SER A 138 -2.94 -23.31 17.37
C SER A 138 -1.63 -24.02 17.06
N GLN A 139 -0.80 -24.32 18.07
CA GLN A 139 0.49 -25.01 17.87
C GLN A 139 0.38 -26.54 17.76
N GLN A 140 -0.82 -27.11 17.89
CA GLN A 140 -1.00 -28.54 18.10
C GLN A 140 -1.48 -29.29 16.86
N GLN A 141 -0.57 -29.55 15.90
CA GLN A 141 -0.52 -30.82 15.13
C GLN A 141 0.71 -30.87 14.20
N ARG A 142 1.93 -30.88 14.76
CA ARG A 142 3.02 -31.57 14.04
C ARG A 142 2.78 -33.06 14.25
N ILE A 143 2.23 -33.74 13.24
CA ILE A 143 2.20 -35.21 13.22
C ILE A 143 3.67 -35.66 13.22
N PRO A 144 4.16 -36.39 14.23
CA PRO A 144 5.48 -36.97 14.16
C PRO A 144 5.48 -38.01 13.04
N THR A 145 6.12 -37.70 11.92
CA THR A 145 6.40 -38.68 10.87
C THR A 145 7.51 -39.59 11.40
N HIS A 146 7.14 -40.78 11.85
CA HIS A 146 8.07 -41.91 11.98
C HIS A 146 8.33 -42.50 10.60
#